data_AF-A0A0E3K3U0-F1
#
_entry.id   AF-A0A0E3K3U0-F1
#
_cell.length_a   1.000
_cell.length_b   1.000
_cell.length_c   1.000
_cell.angle_alpha   90.00
_cell.angle_beta   90.00
_cell.angle_gamma   90.00
#
_symmetry.space_group_name_H-M   'P 1'
#
loop_
_entity.id
_entity.type
_entity.pdbx_description
1 polymer ?
#
loop_
_entity_poly.entity_id
_entity_poly.type
_entity_poly.pdbx_seq_one_letter_code
_entity_poly.pdbx_strand_id
1 'polypeptide(L)'
;MDIIRAISILAVVLIHVSALIIYRSGFDSNMCKLSIIINQISRFSVPAFILISGIGLTLSFKEDEGYFKFIKHRFNKIIPSYILWCVIYTYYTTRSFEINNLINSIIHGSAFYHLYYIPLIIEFYLVYPFIHRVIGTKWGLLISFLLTFGIIVFTRYYTMSNEIKWFLDKKNLLDWIFYFSFGAFIAKNMERFLILTKKYRNLIVILFLISTYIVVNDCMSSLKLGKDIEYAVNFMRPSVFIYSVFMILFIFSIQWEKNIFLNIINYISKSSYSIYLSHAIILDYLVIYYSKNSLSLVSAAFVIKAFFAAVIGSMLINEGKKYL
;
A
#
# COMPACT_ATOMS: atom_id res chain seq x y z
N MET A 1 9.26 -7.64 10.74
CA MET A 1 8.45 -6.46 10.34
C MET A 1 9.17 -5.60 9.30
N ASP A 2 10.45 -5.27 9.49
CA ASP A 2 11.19 -4.37 8.59
C ASP A 2 11.26 -4.86 7.14
N ILE A 3 11.43 -6.17 6.95
CA ILE A 3 11.46 -6.80 5.62
C ILE A 3 10.17 -6.57 4.85
N ILE A 4 9.02 -6.86 5.46
CA ILE A 4 7.71 -6.64 4.83
C ILE A 4 7.53 -5.14 4.53
N ARG A 5 7.98 -4.25 5.43
CA ARG A 5 7.88 -2.79 5.23
C ARG A 5 8.70 -2.33 4.03
N ALA A 6 9.94 -2.80 3.93
CA ALA A 6 10.84 -2.48 2.81
C ALA A 6 10.30 -3.03 1.49
N ILE A 7 9.90 -4.30 1.45
CA ILE A 7 9.34 -4.92 0.26
C ILE A 7 8.05 -4.21 -0.17
N SER A 8 7.19 -3.83 0.77
CA SER A 8 5.94 -3.12 0.49
C SER A 8 6.20 -1.73 -0.08
N ILE A 9 7.17 -0.97 0.43
CA ILE A 9 7.46 0.36 -0.12
C ILE A 9 8.02 0.29 -1.54
N LEU A 10 8.89 -0.68 -1.83
CA LEU A 10 9.38 -0.90 -3.18
C LEU A 10 8.24 -1.30 -4.12
N ALA A 11 7.33 -2.15 -3.66
CA ALA A 11 6.13 -2.53 -4.40
C ALA A 11 5.20 -1.32 -4.67
N VAL A 12 5.04 -0.37 -3.74
CA VAL A 12 4.30 0.89 -4.00
C VAL A 12 4.92 1.65 -5.17
N VAL A 13 6.24 1.83 -5.18
CA VAL A 13 6.93 2.52 -6.29
C VAL A 13 6.73 1.76 -7.60
N LEU A 14 6.84 0.43 -7.59
CA LEU A 14 6.61 -0.40 -8.77
C LEU A 14 5.19 -0.29 -9.31
N ILE A 15 4.16 -0.20 -8.45
CA ILE A 15 2.77 0.04 -8.88
C ILE A 15 2.69 1.33 -9.69
N HIS A 16 3.27 2.43 -9.19
CA HIS A 16 3.16 3.73 -9.85
C HIS A 16 3.98 3.82 -11.13
N VAL A 17 5.19 3.26 -11.16
CA VAL A 17 6.03 3.18 -12.36
C VAL A 17 5.36 2.34 -13.44
N SER A 18 4.83 1.16 -13.08
CA SER A 18 4.16 0.28 -14.04
C SER A 18 2.82 0.83 -14.51
N ALA A 19 2.04 1.48 -13.64
CA ALA A 19 0.77 2.10 -14.00
C ALA A 19 0.96 3.16 -15.09
N LEU A 20 2.02 3.98 -15.01
CA LEU A 20 2.33 4.97 -16.04
C LEU A 20 2.44 4.35 -17.44
N ILE A 21 3.05 3.17 -17.54
CA ILE A 21 3.17 2.46 -18.82
C ILE A 21 1.82 1.90 -19.25
N ILE A 22 1.07 1.30 -18.34
CA ILE A 22 -0.27 0.74 -18.63
C ILE A 22 -1.19 1.83 -19.23
N TYR A 23 -1.18 3.04 -18.67
CA TYR A 23 -2.00 4.15 -19.16
C TYR A 23 -1.51 4.79 -20.46
N ARG A 24 -0.23 4.62 -20.82
CA ARG A 24 0.39 5.28 -21.99
C ARG A 24 0.68 4.35 -23.16
N SER A 25 0.44 3.05 -23.00
CA SER A 25 0.72 2.04 -24.01
C SER A 25 -0.53 1.27 -24.40
N GLY A 26 -0.60 0.87 -25.67
CA GLY A 26 -1.62 -0.08 -26.12
C GLY A 26 -1.46 -1.43 -25.42
N PHE A 27 -2.59 -2.05 -25.06
CA PHE A 27 -2.66 -3.33 -24.36
C PHE A 27 -1.85 -4.45 -25.04
N ASP A 28 -1.76 -4.42 -26.38
CA ASP A 28 -1.10 -5.48 -27.15
C ASP A 28 0.42 -5.49 -27.03
N SER A 29 1.03 -4.38 -26.58
CA SER A 29 2.48 -4.29 -26.45
C SER A 29 3.03 -5.20 -25.36
N ASN A 30 4.20 -5.82 -25.62
CA ASN A 30 4.89 -6.66 -24.64
C ASN A 30 5.27 -5.88 -23.36
N MET A 31 5.59 -4.59 -23.51
CA MET A 31 5.85 -3.70 -22.37
C MET A 31 4.60 -3.45 -21.52
N CYS A 32 3.41 -3.33 -22.12
CA CYS A 32 2.17 -3.22 -21.36
C CYS A 32 1.92 -4.51 -20.56
N LYS A 33 2.04 -5.69 -21.20
CA LYS A 33 1.86 -6.99 -20.53
C LYS A 33 2.84 -7.20 -19.37
N LEU A 34 4.11 -6.87 -19.56
CA LEU A 34 5.11 -6.92 -18.49
C LEU A 34 4.76 -5.93 -17.36
N SER A 35 4.33 -4.71 -17.71
CA SER A 35 3.92 -3.71 -16.72
C SER A 35 2.69 -4.14 -15.96
N ILE A 36 1.72 -4.82 -16.59
CA ILE A 36 0.58 -5.44 -15.90
C ILE A 36 1.08 -6.46 -14.89
N ILE A 37 1.98 -7.38 -15.28
CA ILE A 37 2.52 -8.38 -14.35
C ILE A 37 3.17 -7.70 -13.14
N ILE A 38 4.11 -6.78 -13.37
CA ILE A 38 4.81 -6.02 -12.31
C ILE A 38 3.80 -5.29 -11.42
N ASN A 39 2.79 -4.65 -12.02
CA ASN A 39 1.76 -3.93 -11.30
C ASN A 39 0.98 -4.87 -10.39
N GLN A 40 0.47 -5.99 -10.93
CA GLN A 40 -0.37 -6.95 -10.21
C GLN A 40 0.37 -7.62 -9.06
N ILE A 41 1.60 -8.08 -9.28
CA ILE A 41 2.42 -8.71 -8.21
C ILE A 41 2.85 -7.70 -7.15
N SER A 42 2.72 -6.39 -7.38
CA SER A 42 3.05 -5.37 -6.40
C SER A 42 1.84 -4.96 -5.54
N ARG A 43 0.63 -5.43 -5.86
CA ARG A 43 -0.64 -5.00 -5.20
C ARG A 43 -0.82 -5.49 -3.77
N PHE A 44 0.02 -6.38 -3.27
CA PHE A 44 0.03 -6.73 -1.85
C PHE A 44 0.57 -5.60 -0.95
N SER A 45 1.20 -4.57 -1.53
CA SER A 45 1.86 -3.48 -0.80
C SER A 45 0.97 -2.78 0.23
N VAL A 46 -0.20 -2.28 -0.18
CA VAL A 46 -1.16 -1.60 0.72
C VAL A 46 -1.71 -2.56 1.79
N PRO A 47 -2.22 -3.77 1.46
CA PRO A 47 -2.57 -4.79 2.45
C PRO A 47 -1.46 -5.09 3.46
N ALA A 48 -0.22 -5.23 3.01
CA ALA A 48 0.93 -5.54 3.86
C ALA A 48 1.27 -4.38 4.80
N PHE A 49 1.18 -3.15 4.33
CA PHE A 49 1.36 -1.95 5.15
C PHE A 49 0.31 -1.82 6.26
N ILE A 50 -0.95 -2.11 5.94
CA ILE A 50 -2.06 -2.11 6.91
C ILE A 50 -1.88 -3.25 7.92
N LEU A 51 -1.46 -4.43 7.46
CA LEU A 51 -1.14 -5.56 8.33
C LEU A 51 0.01 -5.25 9.29
N ILE A 52 1.12 -4.67 8.81
CA ILE A 52 2.23 -4.24 9.68
C ILE A 52 1.75 -3.19 10.67
N SER A 53 0.87 -2.29 10.26
CA SER A 53 0.28 -1.30 11.16
C SER A 53 -0.54 -1.97 12.27
N GLY A 54 -1.33 -3.00 11.95
CA GLY A 54 -2.05 -3.83 12.93
C GLY A 54 -1.12 -4.56 13.91
N ILE A 55 -0.01 -5.13 13.41
CA ILE A 55 1.02 -5.75 14.27
C ILE A 55 1.62 -4.70 15.21
N GLY A 56 2.13 -3.60 14.64
CA GLY A 56 2.86 -2.58 15.37
C GLY A 56 2.00 -1.87 16.41
N LEU A 57 0.72 -1.64 16.12
CA LEU A 57 -0.20 -1.03 17.07
C LEU A 57 -0.47 -1.98 18.23
N THR A 58 -0.75 -3.25 17.93
CA THR A 58 -1.03 -4.28 18.96
C THR A 58 0.15 -4.55 19.87
N LEU A 59 1.37 -4.57 19.35
CA LEU A 59 2.57 -4.76 20.19
C LEU A 59 2.90 -3.55 21.07
N SER A 60 2.47 -2.36 20.67
CA SER A 60 2.80 -1.11 21.35
C SER A 60 1.73 -0.59 22.30
N PHE A 61 0.51 -1.10 22.17
CA PHE A 61 -0.65 -0.57 22.86
C PHE A 61 -0.60 -1.00 24.32
N LYS A 62 -0.67 -0.02 25.22
CA LYS A 62 -0.80 -0.24 26.66
C LYS A 62 -2.11 0.34 27.11
N GLU A 63 -2.97 -0.50 27.67
CA GLU A 63 -4.32 -0.10 28.11
C GLU A 63 -4.26 1.05 29.13
N ASP A 64 -3.24 1.05 29.99
CA ASP A 64 -3.07 2.03 31.07
C ASP A 64 -2.52 3.40 30.61
N GLU A 65 -2.01 3.53 29.38
CA GLU A 65 -1.42 4.79 28.91
C GLU A 65 -2.47 5.90 28.63
N GLY A 66 -3.75 5.55 28.56
CA GLY A 66 -4.86 6.46 28.29
C GLY A 66 -4.96 6.85 26.80
N TYR A 67 -6.20 7.02 26.32
CA TYR A 67 -6.52 7.25 24.90
C TYR A 67 -5.74 8.43 24.29
N PHE A 68 -5.79 9.60 24.92
CA PHE A 68 -5.19 10.83 24.38
C PHE A 68 -3.67 10.76 24.27
N LYS A 69 -3.00 10.14 25.24
CA LYS A 69 -1.54 10.01 25.24
C LYS A 69 -1.09 9.09 24.10
N PHE A 70 -1.82 7.98 23.91
CA PHE A 70 -1.59 7.05 22.81
C PHE A 70 -1.74 7.73 21.44
N ILE A 71 -2.85 8.44 21.22
CA ILE A 71 -3.10 9.17 19.97
C ILE A 71 -2.04 10.24 19.73
N LYS A 72 -1.74 11.07 20.74
CA LYS A 72 -0.73 12.14 20.64
C LYS A 72 0.64 11.61 20.23
N HIS A 73 1.09 10.51 20.83
CA HIS A 73 2.38 9.90 20.50
C HIS A 73 2.45 9.43 19.04
N ARG A 74 1.35 8.91 18.50
CA ARG A 74 1.25 8.44 17.12
C ARG A 74 1.16 9.59 16.13
N PHE A 75 0.33 10.59 16.45
CA PHE A 75 0.08 11.74 15.59
C PHE A 75 1.34 12.56 15.40
N ASN A 76 2.11 12.80 16.48
CA ASN A 76 3.37 13.54 16.41
C ASN A 76 4.42 12.88 15.50
N LYS A 77 4.34 11.56 15.26
CA LYS A 77 5.27 10.85 14.38
C LYS A 77 4.91 10.93 12.90
N ILE A 78 3.63 11.11 12.57
CA ILE A 78 3.12 11.01 11.19
C ILE A 78 2.68 12.39 10.67
N ILE A 79 1.83 13.10 11.43
CA ILE A 79 1.15 14.31 10.96
C ILE A 79 2.12 15.43 10.52
N PRO A 80 3.23 15.73 11.21
CA PRO A 80 4.09 16.86 10.81
C PRO A 80 4.65 16.70 9.39
N SER A 81 5.19 15.53 9.06
CA SER A 81 5.71 15.27 7.70
C SER A 81 4.58 15.21 6.68
N TYR A 82 3.44 14.61 7.04
CA TYR A 82 2.27 14.56 6.16
C TYR A 82 1.76 15.95 5.77
N ILE A 83 1.54 16.84 6.74
CA ILE A 83 1.10 18.22 6.48
C ILE A 83 2.09 18.94 5.57
N LEU A 84 3.39 18.84 5.87
CA LEU A 84 4.43 19.44 5.04
C LEU A 84 4.32 18.98 3.57
N TRP A 85 4.14 17.67 3.35
CA TRP A 85 4.00 17.14 1.99
C TRP A 85 2.68 17.52 1.33
N CYS A 86 1.56 17.59 2.07
CA CYS A 86 0.31 18.13 1.54
C CYS A 86 0.51 19.56 1.02
N VAL A 87 1.17 20.43 1.80
CA VAL A 87 1.49 21.81 1.40
C VAL A 87 2.34 21.82 0.12
N ILE A 88 3.40 20.98 0.06
CA ILE A 88 4.26 20.86 -1.13
C ILE A 88 3.45 20.42 -2.36
N TYR A 89 2.61 19.38 -2.23
CA TYR A 89 1.84 18.84 -3.35
C TYR A 89 0.73 19.79 -3.81
N THR A 90 0.00 20.42 -2.89
CA THR A 90 -1.01 21.43 -3.24
C THR A 90 -0.35 22.56 -4.03
N TYR A 91 0.76 23.12 -3.53
CA TYR A 91 1.47 24.16 -4.26
C TYR A 91 2.00 23.69 -5.62
N TYR A 92 2.56 22.48 -5.68
CA TYR A 92 3.08 21.89 -6.92
C TYR A 92 2.00 21.77 -8.00
N THR A 93 0.79 21.37 -7.61
CA THR A 93 -0.34 21.10 -8.51
C THR A 93 -1.13 22.35 -8.90
N THR A 94 -1.49 23.21 -7.93
CA THR A 94 -2.37 24.36 -8.18
C THR A 94 -1.61 25.66 -8.42
N ARG A 95 -0.32 25.73 -8.06
CA ARG A 95 0.46 26.98 -8.01
C ARG A 95 -0.18 28.06 -7.13
N SER A 96 -1.07 27.68 -6.22
CA SER A 96 -1.84 28.55 -5.33
C SER A 96 -1.96 27.96 -3.93
N PHE A 97 -2.15 28.81 -2.92
CA PHE A 97 -2.38 28.41 -1.53
C PHE A 97 -3.78 28.76 -1.07
N GLU A 98 -4.79 28.19 -1.72
CA GLU A 98 -6.16 28.29 -1.22
C GLU A 98 -6.31 27.44 0.05
N ILE A 99 -6.52 28.13 1.18
CA ILE A 99 -6.57 27.51 2.51
C ILE A 99 -7.66 26.42 2.58
N ASN A 100 -8.83 26.67 2.00
CA ASN A 100 -9.93 25.70 1.98
C ASN A 100 -9.54 24.41 1.23
N ASN A 101 -8.86 24.54 0.09
CA ASN A 101 -8.41 23.39 -0.69
C ASN A 101 -7.28 22.63 0.03
N LEU A 102 -6.40 23.34 0.72
CA LEU A 102 -5.33 22.74 1.52
C LEU A 102 -5.90 21.96 2.70
N ILE A 103 -6.85 22.53 3.45
CA ILE A 103 -7.52 21.84 4.57
C ILE A 103 -8.24 20.59 4.05
N ASN A 104 -9.01 20.71 2.98
CA ASN A 104 -9.70 19.57 2.37
C ASN A 104 -8.70 18.48 1.93
N SER A 105 -7.57 18.90 1.37
CA SER A 105 -6.48 18.02 0.95
C SER A 105 -5.77 17.30 2.09
N ILE A 106 -5.63 17.95 3.25
CA ILE A 106 -5.07 17.38 4.48
C ILE A 106 -6.04 16.41 5.13
N ILE A 107 -7.34 16.70 5.12
CA ILE A 107 -8.35 15.83 5.75
C ILE A 107 -8.53 14.54 4.92
N HIS A 108 -8.63 14.66 3.60
CA HIS A 108 -8.91 13.52 2.73
C HIS A 108 -7.68 12.91 2.06
N GLY A 109 -6.48 13.50 2.25
CA GLY A 109 -5.27 13.05 1.55
C GLY A 109 -5.38 13.17 0.04
N SER A 110 -6.16 14.15 -0.45
CA SER A 110 -6.41 14.37 -1.87
C SER A 110 -5.39 15.30 -2.55
N ALA A 111 -4.38 15.81 -1.81
CA ALA A 111 -3.29 16.60 -2.39
C ALA A 111 -2.54 15.85 -3.51
N PHE A 112 -2.44 14.52 -3.43
CA PHE A 112 -1.90 13.68 -4.50
C PHE A 112 -2.41 12.24 -4.38
N TYR A 113 -2.42 11.48 -5.49
CA TYR A 113 -3.13 10.20 -5.62
C TYR A 113 -2.79 9.12 -4.59
N HIS A 114 -1.61 9.17 -3.96
CA HIS A 114 -1.16 8.16 -3.00
C HIS A 114 -1.38 8.57 -1.54
N LEU A 115 -1.58 9.87 -1.26
CA LEU A 115 -1.60 10.45 0.09
C LEU A 115 -2.82 10.03 0.94
N TYR A 116 -3.87 9.48 0.32
CA TYR A 116 -5.05 8.93 0.98
C TYR A 116 -4.72 7.85 2.04
N TYR A 117 -3.59 7.16 1.90
CA TYR A 117 -3.20 6.11 2.85
C TYR A 117 -2.90 6.68 4.26
N ILE A 118 -2.52 7.96 4.39
CA ILE A 118 -2.27 8.55 5.71
C ILE A 118 -3.56 8.78 6.51
N PRO A 119 -4.61 9.46 5.98
CA PRO A 119 -5.92 9.49 6.61
C PRO A 119 -6.44 8.10 6.98
N LEU A 120 -6.32 7.12 6.07
CA LEU A 120 -6.73 5.73 6.32
C LEU A 120 -6.04 5.13 7.57
N ILE A 121 -4.73 5.33 7.74
CA ILE A 121 -4.02 4.83 8.93
C ILE A 121 -4.42 5.61 10.19
N ILE A 122 -4.70 6.91 10.07
CA ILE A 122 -5.21 7.72 11.18
C ILE A 122 -6.58 7.19 11.64
N GLU A 123 -7.48 6.80 10.72
CA GLU A 123 -8.76 6.16 11.05
C GLU A 123 -8.53 4.90 11.91
N PHE A 124 -7.59 4.03 11.51
CA PHE A 124 -7.23 2.86 12.32
C PHE A 124 -6.72 3.25 13.70
N TYR A 125 -5.90 4.30 13.83
CA TYR A 125 -5.38 4.72 15.13
C TYR A 125 -6.47 5.24 16.06
N LEU A 126 -7.44 5.98 15.51
CA LEU A 126 -8.56 6.52 16.26
C LEU A 126 -9.52 5.43 16.73
N VAL A 127 -9.80 4.43 15.89
CA VAL A 127 -10.75 3.36 16.18
C VAL A 127 -10.13 2.27 17.05
N TYR A 128 -8.82 2.01 16.93
CA TYR A 128 -8.16 0.86 17.58
C TYR A 128 -8.41 0.73 19.09
N PRO A 129 -8.31 1.80 19.91
CA PRO A 129 -8.55 1.70 21.35
C PRO A 129 -9.97 1.25 21.73
N PHE A 130 -10.93 1.34 20.81
CA PHE A 130 -12.30 0.87 21.04
C PHE A 130 -12.49 -0.61 20.63
N ILE A 131 -11.70 -1.09 19.66
CA ILE A 131 -11.88 -2.41 19.06
C ILE A 131 -10.76 -3.40 19.40
N HIS A 132 -9.71 -3.01 20.13
CA HIS A 132 -8.53 -3.83 20.45
C HIS A 132 -8.85 -5.18 21.13
N ARG A 133 -9.96 -5.26 21.89
CA ARG A 133 -10.41 -6.49 22.55
C ARG A 133 -10.91 -7.53 21.55
N VAL A 134 -11.60 -7.08 20.50
CA VAL A 134 -12.15 -7.96 19.46
C VAL A 134 -11.11 -8.20 18.36
N ILE A 135 -10.44 -7.13 17.91
CA ILE A 135 -9.40 -7.20 16.88
C ILE A 135 -8.27 -8.14 17.29
N GLY A 136 -7.83 -8.97 16.34
CA GLY A 136 -6.78 -9.96 16.57
C GLY A 136 -7.21 -11.20 17.36
N THR A 137 -8.49 -11.36 17.69
CA THR A 137 -9.06 -12.64 18.14
C THR A 137 -9.50 -13.48 16.93
N LYS A 138 -9.80 -14.78 17.13
CA LYS A 138 -10.33 -15.64 16.05
C LYS A 138 -11.65 -15.11 15.49
N TRP A 139 -12.55 -14.66 16.37
CA TRP A 139 -13.83 -14.06 15.98
C TRP A 139 -13.64 -12.70 15.31
N GLY A 140 -12.78 -11.85 15.84
CA GLY A 140 -12.45 -10.57 15.20
C GLY A 140 -11.84 -10.75 13.82
N LEU A 141 -11.01 -11.78 13.62
CA LEU A 141 -10.47 -12.13 12.31
C LEU A 141 -11.58 -12.59 11.35
N LEU A 142 -12.46 -13.50 11.78
CA LEU A 142 -13.58 -14.00 10.97
C LEU A 142 -14.55 -12.87 10.58
N ILE A 143 -14.97 -12.04 11.54
CA ILE A 143 -15.88 -10.91 11.30
C ILE A 143 -15.24 -9.92 10.33
N SER A 144 -13.98 -9.55 10.56
CA SER A 144 -13.25 -8.64 9.67
C SER A 144 -13.07 -9.19 8.26
N PHE A 145 -12.87 -10.52 8.13
CA PHE A 145 -12.80 -11.22 6.85
C PHE A 145 -14.14 -11.14 6.12
N LEU A 146 -15.24 -11.54 6.75
CA LEU A 146 -16.58 -11.51 6.15
C LEU A 146 -16.96 -10.09 5.73
N LEU A 147 -16.64 -9.10 6.57
CA LEU A 147 -16.91 -7.70 6.28
C LEU A 147 -16.09 -7.18 5.09
N THR A 148 -14.77 -7.36 5.13
CA THR A 148 -13.88 -6.86 4.06
C THR A 148 -14.15 -7.58 2.74
N PHE A 149 -14.21 -8.91 2.76
CA PHE A 149 -14.45 -9.71 1.56
C PHE A 149 -15.88 -9.51 1.02
N GLY A 150 -16.86 -9.40 1.91
CA GLY A 150 -18.24 -9.08 1.57
C GLY A 150 -18.35 -7.74 0.86
N ILE A 151 -17.72 -6.68 1.39
CA ILE A 151 -17.66 -5.37 0.73
C ILE A 151 -17.01 -5.47 -0.64
N ILE A 152 -15.84 -6.11 -0.76
CA ILE A 152 -15.14 -6.27 -2.04
C ILE A 152 -16.02 -6.98 -3.08
N VAL A 153 -16.70 -8.06 -2.70
CA VAL A 153 -17.60 -8.80 -3.61
C VAL A 153 -18.81 -7.95 -3.96
N PHE A 154 -19.40 -7.27 -2.97
CA PHE A 154 -20.57 -6.45 -3.16
C PHE A 154 -20.30 -5.27 -4.11
N THR A 155 -19.24 -4.49 -3.86
CA THR A 155 -18.86 -3.35 -4.70
C THR A 155 -18.40 -3.75 -6.10
N ARG A 156 -17.88 -4.97 -6.27
CA ARG A 156 -17.33 -5.43 -7.55
C ARG A 156 -18.38 -5.96 -8.52
N TYR A 157 -19.41 -6.63 -8.01
CA TYR A 157 -20.34 -7.41 -8.83
C TYR A 157 -21.79 -6.93 -8.77
N TYR A 158 -22.14 -6.04 -7.84
CA TYR A 158 -23.49 -5.49 -7.72
C TYR A 158 -23.51 -3.99 -8.06
N THR A 159 -24.58 -3.56 -8.72
CA THR A 159 -24.85 -2.14 -8.96
C THR A 159 -25.35 -1.49 -7.68
N MET A 160 -24.78 -0.34 -7.33
CA MET A 160 -25.08 0.37 -6.09
C MET A 160 -25.87 1.65 -6.37
N SER A 161 -26.65 2.09 -5.40
CA SER A 161 -27.11 3.48 -5.38
C SER A 161 -25.92 4.44 -5.28
N ASN A 162 -26.09 5.67 -5.77
CA ASN A 162 -25.02 6.68 -5.76
C ASN A 162 -24.49 6.97 -4.35
N GLU A 163 -25.36 6.90 -3.34
CA GLU A 163 -25.02 7.16 -1.92
C GLU A 163 -24.11 6.08 -1.34
N ILE A 164 -24.44 4.80 -1.56
CA ILE A 164 -23.63 3.69 -1.06
C ILE A 164 -22.30 3.64 -1.81
N LYS A 165 -22.33 3.89 -3.13
CA LYS A 165 -21.13 4.00 -3.95
C LYS A 165 -20.20 5.10 -3.44
N TRP A 166 -20.73 6.29 -3.13
CA TRP A 166 -19.94 7.40 -2.58
C TRP A 166 -19.28 7.07 -1.23
N PHE A 167 -19.95 6.33 -0.35
CA PHE A 167 -19.39 5.95 0.94
C PHE A 167 -18.24 4.92 0.81
N LEU A 168 -18.38 3.96 -0.10
CA LEU A 168 -17.41 2.88 -0.30
C LEU A 168 -16.25 3.27 -1.24
N ASP A 169 -16.49 4.17 -2.20
CA ASP A 169 -15.45 4.66 -3.12
C ASP A 169 -14.33 5.45 -2.40
N LYS A 170 -14.56 5.88 -1.15
CA LYS A 170 -13.58 6.61 -0.33
C LYS A 170 -12.41 5.77 0.17
N LYS A 171 -12.36 4.45 -0.12
CA LYS A 171 -11.31 3.53 0.37
C LYS A 171 -11.17 3.61 1.90
N ASN A 172 -12.30 3.47 2.59
CA ASN A 172 -12.38 3.66 4.03
C ASN A 172 -11.77 2.47 4.80
N LEU A 173 -11.63 2.60 6.12
CA LEU A 173 -11.07 1.53 6.96
C LEU A 173 -11.72 0.14 6.81
N LEU A 174 -13.00 0.06 6.40
CA LEU A 174 -13.74 -1.20 6.28
C LEU A 174 -13.20 -2.07 5.13
N ASP A 175 -12.70 -1.44 4.08
CA ASP A 175 -12.09 -2.14 2.95
C ASP A 175 -10.78 -2.86 3.33
N TRP A 176 -10.23 -2.53 4.50
CA TRP A 176 -8.92 -2.99 4.92
C TRP A 176 -8.88 -3.59 6.33
N ILE A 177 -10.00 -3.60 7.04
CA ILE A 177 -10.06 -4.01 8.45
C ILE A 177 -9.60 -5.45 8.65
N PHE A 178 -9.82 -6.33 7.67
CA PHE A 178 -9.29 -7.69 7.70
C PHE A 178 -7.76 -7.72 7.81
N TYR A 179 -7.04 -6.96 6.98
CA TYR A 179 -5.57 -6.97 7.01
C TYR A 179 -5.04 -6.42 8.33
N PHE A 180 -5.69 -5.38 8.85
CA PHE A 180 -5.35 -4.81 10.14
C PHE A 180 -5.59 -5.83 11.27
N SER A 181 -6.76 -6.48 11.29
CA SER A 181 -7.12 -7.53 12.25
C SER A 181 -6.21 -8.75 12.15
N PHE A 182 -5.82 -9.14 10.95
CA PHE A 182 -4.88 -10.21 10.70
C PHE A 182 -3.48 -9.87 11.25
N GLY A 183 -3.04 -8.63 11.11
CA GLY A 183 -1.83 -8.14 11.76
C GLY A 183 -1.91 -8.20 13.29
N ALA A 184 -3.01 -7.75 13.88
CA ALA A 184 -3.23 -7.87 15.31
C ALA A 184 -3.28 -9.34 15.79
N PHE A 185 -3.86 -10.24 14.99
CA PHE A 185 -3.90 -11.66 15.27
C PHE A 185 -2.49 -12.26 15.27
N ILE A 186 -1.66 -11.90 14.28
CA ILE A 186 -0.25 -12.30 14.22
C ILE A 186 0.50 -11.79 15.45
N ALA A 187 0.30 -10.52 15.85
CA ALA A 187 0.95 -9.96 17.03
C ALA A 187 0.64 -10.74 18.32
N LYS A 188 -0.63 -11.10 18.53
CA LYS A 188 -1.07 -11.88 19.71
C LYS A 188 -0.60 -13.34 19.69
N ASN A 189 -0.24 -13.88 18.53
CA ASN A 189 0.09 -15.31 18.34
C ASN A 189 1.43 -15.52 17.63
N MET A 190 2.38 -14.58 17.77
CA MET A 190 3.56 -14.46 16.91
C MET A 190 4.39 -15.76 16.83
N GLU A 191 4.70 -16.36 17.99
CA GLU A 191 5.51 -17.58 18.05
C GLU A 191 4.85 -18.74 17.31
N ARG A 192 3.59 -19.06 17.68
CA ARG A 192 2.80 -20.11 17.04
C ARG A 192 2.64 -19.86 15.54
N PHE A 193 2.39 -18.60 15.15
CA PHE A 193 2.25 -18.22 13.75
C PHE A 193 3.52 -18.53 12.94
N LEU A 194 4.70 -18.14 13.44
CA LEU A 194 5.97 -18.40 12.77
C LEU A 194 6.30 -19.90 12.66
N ILE A 195 5.92 -20.71 13.66
CA ILE A 195 6.07 -22.16 13.60
C ILE A 195 5.17 -22.74 12.49
N LEU A 196 3.90 -22.31 12.43
CA LEU A 196 2.95 -22.80 11.45
C LEU A 196 3.31 -22.38 10.01
N THR A 197 3.76 -21.14 9.79
CA THR A 197 4.17 -20.68 8.45
C THR A 197 5.39 -21.44 7.93
N LYS A 198 6.32 -21.82 8.81
CA LYS A 198 7.44 -22.71 8.46
C LYS A 198 6.98 -24.13 8.16
N LYS A 199 6.11 -24.70 9.02
CA LYS A 199 5.57 -26.06 8.87
C LYS A 199 4.82 -26.24 7.54
N TYR A 200 3.99 -25.26 7.18
CA TYR A 200 3.15 -25.31 5.97
C TYR A 200 3.76 -24.57 4.78
N ARG A 201 5.08 -24.31 4.78
CA ARG A 201 5.76 -23.51 3.74
C ARG A 201 5.47 -23.99 2.32
N ASN A 202 5.55 -25.29 2.04
CA ASN A 202 5.35 -25.81 0.68
C ASN A 202 3.92 -25.54 0.18
N LEU A 203 2.91 -25.73 1.05
CA LEU A 203 1.53 -25.41 0.73
C LEU A 203 1.34 -23.90 0.50
N ILE A 204 1.95 -23.06 1.34
CA ILE A 204 1.91 -21.60 1.20
C ILE A 204 2.52 -21.17 -0.14
N VAL A 205 3.65 -21.76 -0.55
CA VAL A 205 4.29 -21.48 -1.84
C VAL A 205 3.37 -21.85 -3.00
N ILE A 206 2.74 -23.03 -2.97
CA ILE A 206 1.79 -23.46 -4.01
C ILE A 206 0.61 -22.48 -4.10
N LEU A 207 0.00 -22.12 -2.96
CA LEU A 207 -1.13 -21.19 -2.92
C LEU A 207 -0.72 -19.77 -3.35
N PHE A 208 0.49 -19.34 -3.01
CA PHE A 208 1.08 -18.09 -3.50
C PHE A 208 1.24 -18.09 -5.02
N LEU A 209 1.78 -19.16 -5.62
CA LEU A 209 1.96 -19.25 -7.06
C LEU A 209 0.61 -19.30 -7.80
N ILE A 210 -0.36 -20.08 -7.29
CA ILE A 210 -1.71 -20.14 -7.85
C ILE A 210 -2.39 -18.77 -7.77
N SER A 211 -2.37 -18.12 -6.60
CA SER A 211 -2.99 -16.79 -6.45
C SER A 211 -2.29 -15.71 -7.28
N THR A 212 -0.98 -15.81 -7.50
CA THR A 212 -0.21 -14.95 -8.43
C THR A 212 -0.72 -15.10 -9.86
N TYR A 213 -0.89 -16.34 -10.32
CA TYR A 213 -1.47 -16.59 -11.65
C TYR A 213 -2.89 -16.01 -11.77
N ILE A 214 -3.74 -16.25 -10.76
CA ILE A 214 -5.12 -15.76 -10.74
C ILE A 214 -5.18 -14.22 -10.80
N VAL A 215 -4.39 -13.49 -10.00
CA VAL A 215 -4.45 -12.02 -9.97
C VAL A 215 -3.97 -11.37 -11.27
N VAL A 216 -2.95 -11.96 -11.91
CA VAL A 216 -2.47 -11.51 -13.22
C VAL A 216 -3.51 -11.82 -14.29
N ASN A 217 -4.04 -13.05 -14.32
CA ASN A 217 -5.02 -13.47 -15.31
C ASN A 217 -6.35 -12.71 -15.19
N ASP A 218 -6.81 -12.40 -13.98
CA ASP A 218 -7.99 -11.58 -13.72
C ASP A 218 -7.85 -10.17 -14.33
N CYS A 219 -6.69 -9.54 -14.15
CA CYS A 219 -6.41 -8.23 -14.75
C CYS A 219 -6.35 -8.31 -16.28
N MET A 220 -5.60 -9.27 -16.84
CA MET A 220 -5.46 -9.42 -18.29
C MET A 220 -6.79 -9.76 -18.96
N SER A 221 -7.59 -10.63 -18.34
CA SER A 221 -8.91 -10.99 -18.86
C SER A 221 -9.87 -9.80 -18.81
N SER A 222 -9.85 -9.02 -17.72
CA SER A 222 -10.65 -7.79 -17.62
C SER A 222 -10.35 -6.81 -18.77
N LEU A 223 -9.06 -6.58 -19.06
CA LEU A 223 -8.65 -5.70 -20.15
C LEU A 223 -9.01 -6.25 -21.54
N LYS A 224 -8.85 -7.57 -21.76
CA LYS A 224 -9.27 -8.23 -23.01
C LYS A 224 -10.77 -8.13 -23.27
N LEU A 225 -11.57 -8.13 -22.22
CA LEU A 225 -13.03 -7.95 -22.29
C LEU A 225 -13.44 -6.47 -22.48
N GLY A 226 -12.48 -5.56 -22.69
CA GLY A 226 -12.75 -4.15 -22.93
C GLY A 226 -13.16 -3.37 -21.68
N LYS A 227 -12.92 -3.90 -20.47
CA LYS A 227 -13.19 -3.15 -19.23
C LYS A 227 -12.14 -2.07 -19.01
N ASP A 228 -12.56 -0.98 -18.37
CA ASP A 228 -11.67 0.16 -18.06
C ASP A 228 -10.42 -0.26 -17.27
N ILE A 229 -9.32 0.46 -17.52
CA ILE A 229 -8.03 0.21 -16.84
C ILE A 229 -8.21 0.32 -15.33
N GLU A 230 -8.89 1.35 -14.83
CA GLU A 230 -9.14 1.55 -13.39
C GLU A 230 -9.90 0.38 -12.77
N TYR A 231 -10.85 -0.21 -13.50
CA TYR A 231 -11.58 -1.39 -13.07
C TYR A 231 -10.65 -2.62 -13.04
N ALA A 232 -9.85 -2.82 -14.09
CA ALA A 232 -8.95 -3.98 -14.20
C ALA A 232 -7.82 -3.95 -13.18
N VAL A 233 -7.30 -2.76 -12.86
CA VAL A 233 -6.19 -2.56 -11.94
C VAL A 233 -6.66 -2.11 -10.56
N ASN A 234 -7.91 -2.33 -10.16
CA ASN A 234 -8.35 -1.91 -8.82
C ASN A 234 -7.72 -2.78 -7.70
N PHE A 235 -7.53 -2.23 -6.49
CA PHE A 235 -7.15 -2.98 -5.30
C PHE A 235 -8.32 -3.80 -4.72
N MET A 236 -9.55 -3.31 -4.86
CA MET A 236 -10.79 -3.93 -4.36
C MET A 236 -11.24 -5.05 -5.30
N ARG A 237 -10.41 -6.09 -5.42
CA ARG A 237 -10.73 -7.31 -6.19
C ARG A 237 -10.52 -8.54 -5.33
N PRO A 238 -11.40 -9.56 -5.42
CA PRO A 238 -11.21 -10.82 -4.70
C PRO A 238 -9.86 -11.49 -5.01
N SER A 239 -9.39 -11.39 -6.26
CA SER A 239 -8.10 -11.90 -6.70
C SER A 239 -6.92 -11.24 -5.96
N VAL A 240 -6.93 -9.91 -5.86
CA VAL A 240 -5.94 -9.13 -5.10
C VAL A 240 -6.03 -9.46 -3.61
N PHE A 241 -7.24 -9.66 -3.08
CA PHE A 241 -7.42 -9.98 -1.68
C PHE A 241 -6.71 -11.28 -1.30
N ILE A 242 -7.01 -12.35 -2.04
CA ILE A 242 -6.46 -13.69 -1.83
C ILE A 242 -4.95 -13.69 -2.08
N TYR A 243 -4.50 -13.07 -3.17
CA TYR A 243 -3.08 -12.94 -3.49
C TYR A 243 -2.29 -12.26 -2.37
N SER A 244 -2.82 -11.16 -1.83
CA SER A 244 -2.14 -10.39 -0.78
C SER A 244 -1.96 -11.20 0.50
N VAL A 245 -2.94 -12.01 0.89
CA VAL A 245 -2.83 -12.91 2.04
C VAL A 245 -1.72 -13.93 1.83
N PHE A 246 -1.72 -14.63 0.70
CA PHE A 246 -0.71 -15.66 0.44
C PHE A 246 0.69 -15.10 0.21
N MET A 247 0.81 -13.93 -0.42
CA MET A 247 2.09 -13.23 -0.55
C MET A 247 2.67 -12.86 0.82
N ILE A 248 1.84 -12.33 1.73
CA ILE A 248 2.29 -12.00 3.09
C ILE A 248 2.69 -13.28 3.86
N LEU A 249 1.88 -14.33 3.80
CA LEU A 249 2.21 -15.63 4.40
C LEU A 249 3.53 -16.19 3.83
N PHE A 250 3.74 -16.07 2.52
CA PHE A 250 4.97 -16.47 1.86
C PHE A 250 6.18 -15.70 2.40
N ILE A 251 6.10 -14.37 2.53
CA ILE A 251 7.18 -13.56 3.11
C ILE A 251 7.51 -14.00 4.55
N PHE A 252 6.49 -14.33 5.36
CA PHE A 252 6.68 -14.85 6.72
C PHE A 252 7.22 -16.29 6.76
N SER A 253 7.05 -17.08 5.71
CA SER A 253 7.58 -18.45 5.62
C SER A 253 9.08 -18.48 5.28
N ILE A 254 9.63 -17.40 4.74
CA ILE A 254 11.04 -17.27 4.37
C ILE A 254 11.90 -17.02 5.63
N GLN A 255 13.00 -17.77 5.72
CA GLN A 255 14.07 -17.48 6.68
C GLN A 255 15.05 -16.51 6.03
N TRP A 256 15.15 -15.32 6.59
CA TRP A 256 16.01 -14.26 6.06
C TRP A 256 17.35 -14.29 6.79
N GLU A 257 18.41 -14.60 6.05
CA GLU A 257 19.77 -14.63 6.58
C GLU A 257 20.30 -13.21 6.80
N LYS A 258 21.15 -13.05 7.83
CA LYS A 258 21.84 -11.78 8.10
C LYS A 258 22.97 -11.61 7.10
N ASN A 259 22.72 -10.80 6.07
CA ASN A 259 23.70 -10.47 5.05
C ASN A 259 23.61 -8.98 4.68
N ILE A 260 24.47 -8.54 3.75
CA ILE A 260 24.48 -7.15 3.28
C ILE A 260 23.12 -6.72 2.68
N PHE A 261 22.41 -7.65 2.05
CA PHE A 261 21.09 -7.42 1.52
C PHE A 261 20.07 -7.08 2.61
N LEU A 262 20.15 -7.75 3.78
CA LEU A 262 19.32 -7.42 4.93
C LEU A 262 19.62 -6.02 5.49
N ASN A 263 20.88 -5.57 5.43
CA ASN A 263 21.25 -4.21 5.84
C ASN A 263 20.62 -3.15 4.91
N ILE A 264 20.63 -3.39 3.61
CA ILE A 264 19.96 -2.53 2.62
C ILE A 264 18.45 -2.49 2.88
N ILE A 265 17.82 -3.66 3.09
CA ILE A 265 16.41 -3.76 3.45
C ILE A 265 16.08 -2.95 4.70
N ASN A 266 16.91 -3.04 5.74
CA ASN A 266 16.70 -2.30 6.98
C ASN A 266 16.79 -0.78 6.76
N TYR A 267 17.70 -0.33 5.91
CA TYR A 267 17.83 1.08 5.57
C TYR A 267 16.63 1.60 4.75
N ILE A 268 16.14 0.81 3.78
CA ILE A 268 14.90 1.10 3.04
C ILE A 268 13.69 1.12 3.97
N SER A 269 13.59 0.16 4.90
CA SER A 269 12.52 0.10 5.91
C SER A 269 12.48 1.36 6.77
N LYS A 270 13.63 1.86 7.23
CA LYS A 270 13.72 3.11 8.02
C LYS A 270 13.31 4.34 7.21
N SER A 271 13.58 4.33 5.91
CA SER A 271 13.24 5.42 4.99
C SER A 271 11.86 5.29 4.35
N SER A 272 11.11 4.22 4.66
CA SER A 272 9.89 3.86 3.91
C SER A 272 8.83 4.95 3.92
N TYR A 273 8.70 5.68 5.04
CA TYR A 273 7.72 6.75 5.17
C TYR A 273 8.08 7.96 4.29
N SER A 274 9.36 8.32 4.26
CA SER A 274 9.84 9.40 3.38
C SER A 274 9.74 9.00 1.91
N ILE A 275 10.11 7.76 1.55
CA ILE A 275 9.88 7.21 0.20
C ILE A 275 8.41 7.31 -0.19
N TYR A 276 7.51 6.88 0.70
CA TYR A 276 6.07 6.96 0.44
C TYR A 276 5.62 8.40 0.17
N LEU A 277 6.12 9.38 0.93
CA LEU A 277 5.70 10.77 0.77
C LEU A 277 6.27 11.44 -0.49
N SER A 278 7.49 11.11 -0.93
CA SER A 278 8.19 11.86 -1.98
C SER A 278 8.28 11.16 -3.34
N HIS A 279 8.14 9.85 -3.41
CA HIS A 279 8.39 9.11 -4.66
C HIS A 279 7.57 9.65 -5.83
N ALA A 280 6.33 10.07 -5.59
CA ALA A 280 5.40 10.45 -6.63
C ALA A 280 5.78 11.77 -7.32
N ILE A 281 6.36 12.75 -6.59
CA ILE A 281 6.83 14.00 -7.22
C ILE A 281 8.08 13.75 -8.06
N ILE A 282 8.98 12.88 -7.59
CA ILE A 282 10.19 12.49 -8.34
C ILE A 282 9.80 11.80 -9.64
N LEU A 283 8.84 10.88 -9.59
CA LEU A 283 8.30 10.22 -10.77
C LEU A 283 7.71 11.23 -11.76
N ASP A 284 6.91 12.19 -11.28
CA ASP A 284 6.29 13.19 -12.13
C ASP A 284 7.32 14.09 -12.83
N TYR A 285 8.34 14.57 -12.11
CA TYR A 285 9.46 15.30 -12.71
C TYR A 285 10.20 14.48 -13.77
N LEU A 286 10.41 13.19 -13.52
CA LEU A 286 11.09 12.31 -14.47
C LEU A 286 10.23 12.10 -15.73
N VAL A 287 8.91 12.01 -15.60
CA VAL A 287 7.98 11.98 -16.74
C VAL A 287 8.03 13.28 -17.54
N ILE A 288 8.03 14.43 -16.89
CA ILE A 288 8.15 15.74 -17.54
C ILE A 288 9.49 15.84 -18.30
N TYR A 289 10.59 15.43 -17.68
CA TYR A 289 11.91 15.42 -18.30
C TYR A 289 11.95 14.54 -19.56
N TYR A 290 11.43 13.31 -19.48
CA TYR A 290 11.37 12.40 -20.63
C TYR A 290 10.50 12.97 -21.75
N SER A 291 9.34 13.52 -21.41
CA SER A 291 8.42 14.10 -22.39
C SER A 291 9.03 15.29 -23.12
N LYS A 292 9.72 16.19 -22.40
CA LYS A 292 10.40 17.35 -22.99
C LYS A 292 11.54 16.97 -23.92
N ASN A 293 12.25 15.89 -23.62
CA ASN A 293 13.38 15.41 -24.43
C ASN A 293 12.97 14.36 -25.48
N SER A 294 11.67 14.15 -25.71
CA SER A 294 11.14 13.15 -26.64
C SER A 294 11.68 11.72 -26.40
N LEU A 295 11.99 11.40 -25.14
CA LEU A 295 12.47 10.08 -24.74
C LEU A 295 11.30 9.11 -24.52
N SER A 296 11.48 7.84 -24.88
CA SER A 296 10.43 6.82 -24.72
C SER A 296 10.14 6.52 -23.24
N LEU A 297 8.91 6.81 -22.82
CA LEU A 297 8.33 6.42 -21.52
C LEU A 297 7.94 4.93 -21.49
N VAL A 298 7.69 4.32 -22.64
CA VAL A 298 7.26 2.92 -22.78
C VAL A 298 8.49 2.06 -23.08
N SER A 299 9.39 1.94 -22.10
CA SER A 299 10.61 1.15 -22.22
C SER A 299 11.06 0.54 -20.89
N ALA A 300 11.72 -0.63 -20.95
CA ALA A 300 12.33 -1.24 -19.77
C ALA A 300 13.39 -0.33 -19.12
N ALA A 301 14.15 0.41 -19.94
CA ALA A 301 15.13 1.38 -19.46
C ALA A 301 14.46 2.49 -18.64
N PHE A 302 13.30 2.99 -19.07
CA PHE A 302 12.52 3.95 -18.29
C PHE A 302 12.05 3.34 -16.96
N VAL A 303 11.47 2.14 -16.95
CA VAL A 303 11.02 1.47 -15.71
C VAL A 303 12.13 1.40 -14.67
N ILE A 304 13.30 0.93 -15.08
CA ILE A 304 14.45 0.75 -14.21
C ILE A 304 14.90 2.12 -13.67
N LYS A 305 15.09 3.11 -14.56
CA LYS A 305 15.51 4.47 -14.16
C LYS A 305 14.49 5.14 -13.24
N ALA A 306 13.20 5.07 -13.56
CA ALA A 306 12.13 5.65 -12.76
C ALA A 306 12.04 5.02 -11.37
N PHE A 307 12.15 3.69 -11.27
CA PHE A 307 12.16 2.97 -10.00
C PHE A 307 13.33 3.40 -9.12
N PHE A 308 14.56 3.34 -9.63
CA PHE A 308 15.74 3.70 -8.85
C PHE A 308 15.78 5.20 -8.51
N ALA A 309 15.41 6.09 -9.43
CA ALA A 309 15.33 7.52 -9.18
C ALA A 309 14.32 7.83 -8.06
N ALA A 310 13.13 7.22 -8.10
CA ALA A 310 12.10 7.43 -7.09
C ALA A 310 12.53 6.90 -5.71
N VAL A 311 13.14 5.72 -5.64
CA VAL A 311 13.61 5.14 -4.36
C VAL A 311 14.79 5.92 -3.81
N ILE A 312 15.89 6.05 -4.58
CA ILE A 312 17.13 6.68 -4.13
C ILE A 312 16.92 8.18 -3.91
N GLY A 313 16.25 8.87 -4.82
CA GLY A 313 15.96 10.30 -4.69
C GLY A 313 15.16 10.61 -3.43
N SER A 314 14.17 9.76 -3.11
CA SER A 314 13.41 9.91 -1.86
C SER A 314 14.25 9.69 -0.60
N MET A 315 15.20 8.75 -0.66
CA MET A 315 16.11 8.47 0.45
C MET A 315 17.08 9.63 0.66
N LEU A 316 17.59 10.24 -0.40
CA LEU A 316 18.42 11.45 -0.31
C LEU A 316 17.66 12.65 0.27
N ILE A 317 16.40 12.86 -0.12
CA ILE A 317 15.54 13.90 0.48
C ILE A 317 15.40 13.67 2.00
N ASN A 318 15.27 12.41 2.43
CA ASN A 318 15.18 12.06 3.85
C ASN A 318 16.46 12.37 4.63
N GLU A 319 17.63 12.14 4.04
CA GLU A 319 18.91 12.47 4.68
C GLU A 319 19.15 13.97 4.74
N GLY A 320 18.80 14.72 3.69
CA GLY A 320 18.90 16.17 3.65
C GLY A 320 18.12 16.86 4.78
N LYS A 321 16.96 16.31 5.18
CA LYS A 321 16.17 16.83 6.31
C LYS A 321 16.88 16.77 7.67
N LYS A 322 17.96 15.99 7.83
CA LYS A 322 18.73 15.97 9.08
C LYS A 322 19.66 17.16 9.25
N TYR A 323 19.88 17.92 8.17
CA TYR A 323 20.79 19.07 8.12
C TYR A 323 20.04 20.41 8.02
N LEU A 324 18.70 20.38 8.01
CA LEU A 324 17.78 21.52 8.11
C LEU A 324 17.16 21.52 9.51
#